data_AF-A0A7J7FZI8-F1
#
_entry.id   AF-A0A7J7FZI8-F1
#
_cell.length_a   1.000
_cell.length_b   1.000
_cell.length_c   1.000
_cell.angle_alpha   90.00
_cell.angle_beta   90.00
_cell.angle_gamma   90.00
#
_symmetry.space_group_name_H-M   'P 1'
#
loop_
_entity.id
_entity.type
_entity.pdbx_description
1 polymer ?
#
loop_
_entity_poly.entity_id
_entity_poly.type
_entity_poly.pdbx_seq_one_letter_code
_entity_poly.pdbx_strand_id
1 'polypeptide(L)'
;MLILTLTAAISILHPLHCESKESSSCKGPTPWQMAFLLSGFGLLLVGASGIRPCNLAFGADQFNPKTKSGKRAISSFFNWYYFTFTFAVMVSLTVIVYVQSNVNWALGLAIPTFLMFLSCAVFFIGTRIYVMVIPQSSPLTSAVQVIVAAIKKRMLRIGGTPGNLNKQ
;
A
#
# COMPACT_ATOMS: atom_id res chain seq x y z
N MET A 1 2.07 -7.76 -7.18
CA MET A 1 1.02 -8.62 -7.77
C MET A 1 1.59 -9.52 -8.85
N LEU A 2 2.15 -8.98 -9.94
CA LEU A 2 2.73 -9.78 -11.03
C LEU A 2 3.72 -10.87 -10.55
N ILE A 3 4.65 -10.53 -9.66
CA ILE A 3 5.61 -11.50 -9.11
C ILE A 3 4.92 -12.65 -8.37
N LEU A 4 3.92 -12.36 -7.54
CA LEU A 4 3.17 -13.39 -6.80
C LEU A 4 2.36 -14.29 -7.74
N THR A 5 1.79 -13.72 -8.79
CA THR A 5 1.08 -14.47 -9.84
C THR A 5 2.04 -15.39 -10.59
N LEU A 6 3.24 -14.92 -10.91
CA LEU A 6 4.29 -15.75 -11.53
C LEU A 6 4.72 -16.89 -10.61
N THR A 7 4.85 -16.64 -9.30
CA THR A 7 5.15 -17.69 -8.31
C THR A 7 4.09 -18.80 -8.32
N ALA A 8 2.80 -18.44 -8.46
CA ALA A 8 1.71 -19.40 -8.49
C ALA A 8 1.51 -20.06 -9.87
N ALA A 9 1.82 -19.36 -10.96
CA ALA A 9 1.63 -19.86 -12.33
C ALA A 9 2.75 -20.79 -12.79
N ILE A 10 3.98 -20.61 -12.30
CA ILE A 10 5.15 -21.38 -12.74
C ILE A 10 5.45 -22.47 -11.71
N SER A 11 5.29 -23.73 -12.13
CA SER A 11 5.51 -24.91 -11.28
C SER A 11 6.95 -25.09 -10.78
N ILE A 12 7.91 -24.34 -11.34
CA ILE A 12 9.32 -24.30 -10.90
C ILE A 12 9.48 -23.41 -9.64
N LEU A 13 8.57 -22.45 -9.46
CA LEU A 13 8.63 -21.43 -8.40
C LEU A 13 7.85 -21.81 -7.13
N HIS A 14 7.10 -22.91 -7.14
CA HIS A 14 6.42 -23.50 -5.99
C HIS A 14 6.74 -24.99 -5.91
N PRO A 15 6.84 -25.61 -4.71
CA PRO A 15 7.01 -27.05 -4.59
C PRO A 15 5.88 -27.83 -5.30
N LEU A 16 6.22 -28.99 -5.85
CA LEU A 16 5.25 -29.88 -6.51
C LEU A 16 4.19 -30.35 -5.50
N HIS A 17 2.95 -30.48 -5.97
CA HIS A 17 1.83 -30.95 -5.15
C HIS A 17 2.12 -32.37 -4.63
N CYS A 18 2.26 -32.52 -3.32
CA CYS A 18 2.37 -33.82 -2.66
C CYS A 18 0.95 -34.30 -2.31
N GLU A 19 0.39 -35.25 -3.08
CA GLU A 19 -0.78 -35.99 -2.63
C GLU A 19 -0.36 -37.00 -1.55
N SER A 20 -0.78 -36.75 -0.31
CA SER A 20 -0.46 -37.55 0.86
C SER A 20 -1.22 -38.88 0.87
N LYS A 21 -0.82 -39.85 0.03
CA LYS A 21 -1.28 -41.23 0.21
C LYS A 21 -0.19 -42.29 0.34
N GLU A 22 0.99 -42.16 -0.29
CA GLU A 22 2.12 -43.05 0.03
C GLU A 22 3.47 -42.35 -0.22
N SER A 23 4.47 -42.62 0.64
CA SER A 23 5.90 -42.22 0.58
C SER A 23 6.34 -40.89 1.25
N SER A 24 6.55 -40.97 2.57
CA SER A 24 7.76 -40.63 3.35
C SER A 24 8.75 -39.48 3.03
N SER A 25 8.58 -38.57 2.06
CA SER A 25 9.41 -37.34 2.03
C SER A 25 8.87 -36.28 1.06
N CYS A 26 7.86 -35.51 1.47
CA CYS A 26 7.53 -34.28 0.75
C CYS A 26 8.65 -33.25 0.95
N LYS A 27 9.38 -32.92 -0.13
CA LYS A 27 10.48 -31.95 -0.08
C LYS A 27 9.88 -30.54 0.04
N GLY A 28 10.16 -29.88 1.17
CA GLY A 28 9.74 -28.50 1.41
C GLY A 28 10.29 -27.51 0.37
N PRO A 29 9.80 -26.26 0.36
CA PRO A 29 10.23 -25.25 -0.58
C PRO A 29 11.73 -24.96 -0.43
N THR A 30 12.40 -24.76 -1.56
CA THR A 30 13.81 -24.38 -1.56
C THR A 30 13.99 -22.95 -1.03
N PRO A 31 15.16 -22.60 -0.44
CA PRO A 31 15.43 -21.23 0.00
C PRO A 31 15.24 -20.17 -1.08
N TRP A 32 15.54 -20.51 -2.33
CA TRP A 32 15.36 -19.62 -3.49
C TRP A 32 13.87 -19.34 -3.79
N GLN A 33 13.02 -20.37 -3.77
CA GLN A 33 11.56 -20.21 -3.94
C GLN A 33 10.97 -19.32 -2.85
N MET A 34 11.41 -19.49 -1.60
CA MET A 34 10.99 -18.63 -0.49
C MET A 34 11.48 -17.19 -0.65
N ALA A 35 12.75 -16.99 -1.04
CA ALA A 35 13.29 -15.65 -1.28
C ALA A 35 12.51 -14.91 -2.38
N PHE A 36 12.15 -15.59 -3.46
CA PHE A 36 11.36 -15.01 -4.54
C PHE A 36 9.94 -14.63 -4.09
N LEU A 37 9.28 -15.52 -3.33
CA LEU A 37 7.97 -15.25 -2.75
C LEU A 37 8.00 -14.03 -1.79
N LEU A 38 8.99 -13.99 -0.90
CA LEU A 38 9.16 -12.90 0.07
C LEU A 38 9.46 -11.56 -0.63
N SER A 39 10.26 -11.57 -1.69
CA SER A 39 10.47 -10.39 -2.54
C SER A 39 9.15 -9.88 -3.13
N GLY A 40 8.31 -10.80 -3.64
CA GLY A 40 6.98 -10.48 -4.14
C GLY A 40 6.07 -9.83 -3.09
N PHE A 41 6.08 -10.34 -1.86
CA PHE A 41 5.34 -9.74 -0.74
C PHE A 41 5.92 -8.39 -0.31
N GLY A 42 7.25 -8.25 -0.24
CA GLY A 42 7.90 -6.99 0.10
C GLY A 42 7.51 -5.88 -0.88
N LEU A 43 7.59 -6.15 -2.18
CA LEU A 43 7.19 -5.20 -3.22
C LEU A 43 5.68 -4.90 -3.19
N LEU A 44 4.84 -5.89 -2.87
CA LEU A 44 3.41 -5.67 -2.68
C LEU A 44 3.14 -4.72 -1.52
N LEU A 45 3.79 -4.91 -0.37
CA LEU A 45 3.62 -4.06 0.81
C LEU A 45 4.06 -2.63 0.53
N VAL A 46 5.23 -2.44 -0.10
CA VAL A 46 5.73 -1.12 -0.50
C VAL A 46 4.76 -0.43 -1.46
N GLY A 47 4.30 -1.14 -2.50
CA GLY A 47 3.34 -0.56 -3.45
C GLY A 47 1.98 -0.22 -2.82
N ALA A 48 1.43 -1.13 -2.01
CA ALA A 48 0.13 -0.93 -1.37
C ALA A 48 0.15 0.21 -0.35
N SER A 49 1.24 0.34 0.43
CA SER A 49 1.39 1.42 1.41
C SER A 49 1.63 2.78 0.76
N GLY A 50 2.28 2.83 -0.41
CA GLY A 50 2.46 4.08 -1.15
C GLY A 50 1.18 4.60 -1.81
N ILE A 51 0.38 3.72 -2.43
CA ILE A 51 -0.79 4.13 -3.23
C ILE A 51 -1.98 4.54 -2.35
N ARG A 52 -2.24 3.83 -1.25
CA ARG A 52 -3.44 4.04 -0.41
C ARG A 52 -3.59 5.47 0.12
N PRO A 53 -2.58 6.10 0.75
CA PRO A 53 -2.73 7.44 1.32
C PRO A 53 -2.80 8.53 0.24
N CYS A 54 -2.13 8.34 -0.91
CA CYS A 54 -2.08 9.37 -1.95
C CYS A 54 -3.29 9.36 -2.88
N ASN A 55 -3.89 8.19 -3.13
CA ASN A 55 -4.99 8.07 -4.11
C ASN A 55 -6.22 8.89 -3.71
N LEU A 56 -6.60 8.86 -2.44
CA LEU A 56 -7.81 9.54 -1.96
C LEU A 56 -7.62 11.07 -1.90
N ALA A 57 -6.43 11.52 -1.49
CA ALA A 57 -6.04 12.92 -1.52
C ALA A 57 -6.03 13.46 -2.96
N PHE A 58 -5.37 12.73 -3.87
CA PHE A 58 -5.32 13.10 -5.29
C PHE A 58 -6.70 13.19 -5.95
N GLY A 59 -7.60 12.26 -5.62
CA GLY A 59 -8.98 12.29 -6.11
C GLY A 59 -9.78 13.48 -5.58
N ALA A 60 -9.62 13.81 -4.30
CA ALA A 60 -10.26 14.98 -3.70
C ALA A 60 -9.71 16.31 -4.28
N ASP A 61 -8.41 16.35 -4.58
CA ASP A 61 -7.72 17.51 -5.16
C ASP A 61 -8.22 17.89 -6.57
N GLN A 62 -8.94 16.99 -7.25
CA GLN A 62 -9.57 17.29 -8.55
C GLN A 62 -10.75 18.27 -8.43
N PHE A 63 -11.30 18.46 -7.22
CA PHE A 63 -12.45 19.32 -6.99
C PHE A 63 -12.05 20.62 -6.29
N ASN A 64 -12.69 21.74 -6.65
CA ASN A 64 -12.41 23.03 -6.01
C ASN A 64 -13.16 23.19 -4.68
N PRO A 65 -12.49 23.21 -3.51
CA PRO A 65 -13.15 23.32 -2.22
C PRO A 65 -13.72 24.72 -1.94
N LYS A 66 -13.38 25.74 -2.75
CA LYS A 66 -13.86 27.11 -2.55
C LYS A 66 -15.26 27.33 -3.12
N THR A 67 -15.75 26.46 -4.02
CA THR A 67 -17.08 26.56 -4.61
C THR A 67 -18.09 25.66 -3.88
N LYS A 68 -19.36 26.10 -3.80
CA LYS A 68 -20.43 25.27 -3.20
C LYS A 68 -20.61 23.94 -3.94
N SER A 69 -20.51 23.96 -5.26
CA SER A 69 -20.58 22.77 -6.12
C SER A 69 -19.42 21.81 -5.88
N GLY A 70 -18.19 22.32 -5.76
CA GLY A 70 -17.01 21.48 -5.50
C GLY A 70 -17.06 20.80 -4.13
N LYS A 71 -17.49 21.52 -3.07
CA LYS A 71 -17.71 20.89 -1.74
C LYS A 71 -18.72 19.73 -1.79
N ARG A 72 -19.82 19.90 -2.52
CA ARG A 72 -20.82 18.85 -2.71
C ARG A 72 -20.25 17.66 -3.51
N ALA A 73 -19.46 17.94 -4.55
CA ALA A 73 -18.81 16.92 -5.35
C ALA A 73 -17.80 16.10 -4.53
N ILE A 74 -17.00 16.74 -3.66
CA ILE A 74 -16.09 16.05 -2.73
C ILE A 74 -16.86 15.10 -1.80
N SER A 75 -17.95 15.56 -1.18
CA SER A 75 -18.76 14.69 -0.31
C SER A 75 -19.34 13.50 -1.08
N SER A 76 -19.88 13.74 -2.29
CA SER A 76 -20.37 12.67 -3.16
C SER A 76 -19.27 11.69 -3.57
N PHE A 77 -18.06 12.19 -3.85
CA PHE A 77 -16.90 11.39 -4.19
C PHE A 77 -16.53 10.44 -3.05
N PHE A 78 -16.42 10.92 -1.81
CA PHE A 78 -16.13 10.06 -0.66
C PHE A 78 -17.23 9.01 -0.44
N ASN A 79 -18.50 9.40 -0.54
CA ASN A 79 -19.61 8.45 -0.41
C ASN A 79 -19.54 7.34 -1.46
N TRP A 80 -19.33 7.69 -2.72
CA TRP A 80 -19.23 6.71 -3.80
C TRP A 80 -17.96 5.85 -3.69
N TYR A 81 -16.85 6.44 -3.26
CA TYR A 81 -15.60 5.72 -3.00
C TYR A 81 -15.80 4.64 -1.93
N TYR A 82 -16.34 4.98 -0.76
CA TYR A 82 -16.55 4.00 0.30
C TYR A 82 -17.60 2.94 -0.05
N PHE A 83 -18.66 3.32 -0.76
CA PHE A 83 -19.65 2.38 -1.24
C PHE A 83 -19.03 1.34 -2.20
N THR A 84 -18.35 1.82 -3.25
CA THR A 84 -17.71 0.96 -4.25
C THR A 84 -16.56 0.13 -3.65
N PHE A 85 -15.76 0.71 -2.75
CA PHE A 85 -14.70 -0.01 -2.04
C PHE A 85 -15.26 -1.13 -1.18
N THR A 86 -16.31 -0.87 -0.41
CA THR A 86 -16.95 -1.90 0.43
C THR A 86 -17.50 -3.04 -0.42
N PHE A 87 -18.19 -2.71 -1.51
CA PHE A 87 -18.66 -3.71 -2.47
C PHE A 87 -17.52 -4.52 -3.08
N ALA A 88 -16.43 -3.86 -3.51
CA ALA A 88 -15.26 -4.53 -4.06
C ALA A 88 -14.59 -5.47 -3.04
N VAL A 89 -14.55 -5.09 -1.76
CA VAL A 89 -14.05 -5.96 -0.68
C VAL A 89 -14.95 -7.18 -0.50
N MET A 90 -16.28 -7.01 -0.50
CA MET A 90 -17.22 -8.13 -0.42
C MET A 90 -17.02 -9.11 -1.58
N VAL A 91 -16.90 -8.62 -2.82
CA VAL A 91 -16.62 -9.45 -4.00
C VAL A 91 -15.25 -10.12 -3.89
N SER A 92 -14.23 -9.41 -3.40
CA SER A 92 -12.88 -9.96 -3.25
C SER A 92 -12.84 -11.10 -2.24
N LEU A 93 -13.49 -10.94 -1.09
CA LEU A 93 -13.53 -11.95 -0.03
C LEU A 93 -14.41 -13.16 -0.37
N THR A 94 -15.27 -13.05 -1.38
CA THR A 94 -16.15 -14.14 -1.83
C THR A 94 -15.61 -14.78 -3.10
N VAL A 95 -15.63 -14.06 -4.22
CA VAL A 95 -15.29 -14.58 -5.56
C VAL A 95 -13.81 -14.89 -5.66
N ILE A 96 -12.93 -13.96 -5.29
CA ILE A 96 -11.47 -14.15 -5.48
C ILE A 96 -10.98 -15.26 -4.55
N VAL A 97 -11.42 -15.25 -3.28
CA VAL A 97 -11.09 -16.33 -2.33
C VAL A 97 -11.63 -17.68 -2.81
N TYR A 98 -12.84 -17.73 -3.35
CA TYR A 98 -13.39 -18.96 -3.92
C TYR A 98 -12.52 -19.50 -5.06
N VAL A 99 -12.10 -18.65 -6.00
CA VAL A 99 -11.22 -19.03 -7.11
C VAL A 99 -9.85 -19.48 -6.61
N GLN A 100 -9.27 -18.80 -5.63
CA GLN A 100 -7.98 -19.17 -5.04
C GLN A 100 -8.03 -20.55 -4.36
N SER A 101 -9.09 -20.81 -3.60
CA SER A 101 -9.18 -22.02 -2.76
C SER A 101 -9.74 -23.24 -3.50
N ASN A 102 -10.66 -23.07 -4.47
CA ASN A 102 -11.35 -24.19 -5.11
C ASN A 102 -10.94 -24.43 -6.56
N VAL A 103 -10.35 -23.43 -7.25
CA VAL A 103 -10.02 -23.53 -8.68
C VAL A 103 -8.52 -23.58 -8.88
N ASN A 104 -7.84 -22.45 -8.70
CA ASN A 104 -6.40 -22.34 -8.87
C ASN A 104 -5.88 -21.01 -8.30
N TRP A 105 -4.82 -21.08 -7.51
CA TRP A 105 -4.09 -19.90 -7.00
C TRP A 105 -3.58 -18.99 -8.12
N ALA A 106 -3.09 -19.55 -9.23
CA ALA A 106 -2.60 -18.77 -10.37
C ALA A 106 -3.70 -17.90 -10.99
N LEU A 107 -4.88 -18.47 -11.21
CA LEU A 107 -6.05 -17.73 -11.72
C LEU A 107 -6.55 -16.70 -10.70
N GLY A 108 -6.61 -17.08 -9.43
CA GLY A 108 -7.06 -16.19 -8.36
C GLY A 108 -6.14 -14.98 -8.14
N LEU A 109 -4.85 -15.07 -8.44
CA LEU A 109 -3.90 -13.96 -8.39
C LEU A 109 -3.79 -13.19 -9.72
N ALA A 110 -4.08 -13.85 -10.84
CA ALA A 110 -4.12 -13.22 -12.16
C ALA A 110 -5.22 -12.14 -12.24
N ILE A 111 -6.39 -12.38 -11.65
CA ILE A 111 -7.52 -11.43 -11.66
C ILE A 111 -7.11 -10.06 -11.03
N PRO A 112 -6.63 -9.98 -9.78
CA PRO A 112 -6.12 -8.73 -9.21
C PRO A 112 -4.96 -8.11 -10.00
N THR A 113 -4.09 -8.93 -10.61
CA THR A 113 -2.95 -8.45 -11.40
C THR A 113 -3.43 -7.72 -12.66
N PHE A 114 -4.39 -8.30 -13.37
CA PHE A 114 -4.98 -7.70 -14.56
C PHE A 114 -5.76 -6.42 -14.22
N LEU A 115 -6.55 -6.42 -13.15
CA LEU A 115 -7.28 -5.24 -12.70
C LEU A 115 -6.34 -4.09 -12.30
N MET A 116 -5.23 -4.40 -11.62
CA MET A 116 -4.20 -3.41 -11.29
C MET A 116 -3.56 -2.84 -12.55
N PHE A 117 -3.22 -3.68 -13.54
CA PHE A 117 -2.67 -3.22 -14.81
C PHE A 117 -3.64 -2.28 -15.55
N LEU A 118 -4.93 -2.66 -15.62
CA LEU A 118 -5.96 -1.83 -16.23
C LEU A 118 -6.13 -0.50 -15.49
N SER A 119 -6.11 -0.52 -14.16
CA SER A 119 -6.18 0.70 -13.34
C SER A 119 -5.00 1.64 -13.62
N CYS A 120 -3.77 1.11 -13.69
CA CYS A 120 -2.60 1.90 -14.07
C CYS A 120 -2.74 2.49 -15.48
N ALA A 121 -3.17 1.69 -16.45
CA ALA A 121 -3.35 2.15 -17.83
C ALA A 121 -4.35 3.33 -17.92
N VAL A 122 -5.52 3.19 -17.27
CA VAL A 122 -6.53 4.27 -17.21
C VAL A 122 -5.98 5.51 -16.51
N PHE A 123 -5.24 5.34 -15.42
CA PHE A 123 -4.61 6.46 -14.71
C PHE A 123 -3.62 7.23 -15.59
N PHE A 124 -2.76 6.54 -16.33
CA PHE A 124 -1.82 7.19 -17.24
C PHE A 124 -2.51 7.88 -18.42
N ILE A 125 -3.54 7.27 -19.00
CA ILE A 125 -4.34 7.90 -20.07
C ILE A 125 -4.99 9.21 -19.58
N GLY A 126 -5.50 9.21 -18.35
CA GLY A 126 -6.12 10.40 -17.74
C GLY A 126 -5.15 11.52 -17.35
N THR A 127 -3.84 11.30 -17.42
CA THR A 127 -2.82 12.24 -16.89
C THR A 127 -2.91 13.65 -17.48
N ARG A 128 -3.37 13.78 -18.74
CA ARG A 128 -3.56 15.09 -19.40
C ARG A 128 -4.74 15.91 -18.84
N ILE A 129 -5.69 15.26 -18.16
CA ILE A 129 -6.93 15.86 -17.67
C ILE A 129 -6.81 16.23 -16.18
N TYR A 130 -5.88 15.61 -15.46
CA TYR A 130 -5.75 15.79 -14.02
C TYR A 130 -5.24 17.18 -13.62
N VAL A 131 -5.84 17.71 -12.55
CA VAL A 131 -5.38 18.92 -11.87
C VAL A 131 -4.14 18.56 -11.06
N MET A 132 -3.01 19.19 -11.40
CA MET A 132 -1.74 19.04 -10.69
C MET A 132 -1.65 20.07 -9.57
N VAL A 133 -1.62 19.60 -8.32
CA VAL A 133 -1.46 20.47 -7.14
C VAL A 133 0.03 20.72 -6.87
N ILE A 134 0.37 21.96 -6.53
CA ILE A 134 1.73 22.39 -6.22
C ILE A 134 2.15 21.75 -4.88
N PRO A 135 3.35 21.12 -4.79
CA PRO A 135 3.80 20.47 -3.56
C PRO A 135 3.87 21.46 -2.40
N GLN A 136 3.18 21.12 -1.31
CA GLN A 136 3.24 21.84 -0.03
C GLN A 136 4.36 21.25 0.85
N SER A 137 4.92 22.04 1.76
CA SER A 137 5.95 21.58 2.70
C SER A 137 5.47 20.38 3.53
N SER A 138 6.31 19.34 3.66
CA SER A 138 5.93 18.09 4.35
C SER A 138 5.77 18.29 5.87
N PRO A 139 4.61 17.92 6.46
CA PRO A 139 4.40 17.94 7.91
C PRO A 139 5.36 17.03 8.69
N LEU A 140 5.88 15.98 8.05
CA LEU A 140 6.85 15.07 8.66
C LEU A 140 8.17 15.77 8.93
N THR A 141 8.61 16.65 8.03
CA THR A 141 9.82 17.44 8.23
C THR A 141 9.65 18.35 9.44
N SER A 142 8.51 19.01 9.58
CA SER A 142 8.20 19.83 10.74
C SER A 142 8.15 19.00 12.04
N ALA A 143 7.55 17.81 12.01
CA ALA A 143 7.51 16.92 13.18
C ALA A 143 8.92 16.45 13.59
N VAL A 144 9.76 16.05 12.64
CA VAL A 144 11.15 15.66 12.89
C VAL A 144 11.94 16.84 13.44
N GLN A 145 11.78 18.05 12.89
CA GLN A 145 12.41 19.26 13.41
C GLN A 145 12.01 19.54 14.86
N VAL A 146 10.73 19.39 15.20
CA VAL A 146 10.24 19.57 16.58
C VAL A 146 10.83 18.51 17.52
N ILE A 147 10.86 17.24 17.10
CA ILE A 147 11.46 16.15 17.91
C ILE A 147 12.96 16.41 18.13
N VAL A 148 13.69 16.74 17.08
CA VAL A 148 15.13 17.04 17.14
C VAL A 148 15.38 18.26 18.03
N ALA A 149 14.60 19.33 17.86
CA ALA A 149 14.69 20.53 18.70
C ALA A 149 14.37 20.24 20.17
N ALA A 150 13.37 19.40 20.45
CA ALA A 150 13.01 18.99 21.81
C ALA A 150 14.13 18.15 22.46
N ILE A 151 14.72 17.20 21.73
CA ILE A 151 15.85 16.40 22.22
C ILE A 151 17.05 17.29 22.48
N LYS A 152 17.41 18.19 21.55
CA LYS A 152 18.52 19.13 21.73
C LYS A 152 18.32 20.03 22.94
N LYS A 153 17.11 20.57 23.15
CA LYS A 153 16.78 21.40 24.33
C LYS A 153 16.80 20.60 25.63
N ARG A 154 16.41 19.32 25.62
CA ARG A 154 16.46 18.44 26.79
C ARG A 154 17.91 18.08 27.16
N MET A 155 18.76 17.79 26.18
CA MET A 155 20.19 17.51 26.40
C MET A 155 20.94 18.73 26.95
N LEU A 156 20.65 19.93 26.44
CA LEU A 156 21.22 21.18 26.99
C LEU A 156 20.77 21.45 28.44
N ARG A 157 19.54 21.09 28.82
CA ARG A 157 19.07 21.21 30.21
C ARG A 157 19.70 20.20 31.18
N ILE A 158 20.20 19.06 30.68
CA ILE A 158 20.83 18.01 31.50
C ILE A 158 22.33 18.27 31.64
N GLY A 159 22.99 18.84 30.62
CA GLY A 159 24.40 19.26 30.68
C GLY A 159 24.64 20.60 31.39
N GLY A 160 23.59 21.39 31.62
CA GLY A 160 23.65 22.61 32.44
C GLY A 160 23.53 22.26 33.92
N THR A 161 24.65 22.02 34.59
CA THR A 161 24.72 22.11 36.06
C THR A 161 24.15 23.48 36.48
N PRO A 162 23.25 23.57 37.48
CA PRO A 162 22.79 24.85 38.01
C PRO A 162 23.91 25.47 38.85
N GLY A 163 24.93 26.01 38.18
CA GLY A 163 26.05 26.70 38.78
C GLY A 163 25.83 28.21 38.76
N ASN A 164 25.51 28.76 39.93
CA ASN A 164 25.58 30.17 40.30
C ASN A 164 24.60 31.16 39.64
N LEU A 165 23.37 31.14 40.15
CA LEU A 165 22.67 32.39 40.51
C LEU A 165 23.36 32.95 41.76
N ASN A 166 24.41 33.75 41.61
CA ASN A 166 24.80 34.74 42.62
C ASN A 166 25.83 35.74 42.08
N LYS A 167 25.52 37.03 42.32
CA LYS A 167 26.29 38.28 42.10
C LYS A 167 26.35 38.70 40.61
N GLN A 168 26.02 39.93 40.22
CA GLN A 168 25.91 41.21 40.93
C GLN A 168 25.02 42.15 40.10
#